data_AF-A0AAX0B8L4-F1
#
_entry.id   AF-A0AAX0B8L4-F1
#
_cell.length_a   1.000
_cell.length_b   1.000
_cell.length_c   1.000
_cell.angle_alpha   90.00
_cell.angle_beta   90.00
_cell.angle_gamma   90.00
#
_symmetry.space_group_name_H-M   'P 1'
#
loop_
_entity.id
_entity.type
_entity.pdbx_description
1 polymer ?
#
loop_
_entity_poly.entity_id
_entity_poly.type
_entity_poly.pdbx_seq_one_letter_code
_entity_poly.pdbx_strand_id
1 'polypeptide(L)'
;MNEKHITLCNKLLYYLVAPGLLLYFISIDSGIITSSFGVLAIFGLAILLGVGIPMIYKKKNPEYKFNISSKYANAMAILVILELTYNMSK
;
A
#
# COMPACT_ATOMS: atom_id res chain seq x y z
N MET A 1 8.21 -10.25 18.77
CA MET A 1 7.18 -9.82 17.80
C MET A 1 6.54 -11.07 17.24
N ASN A 2 5.25 -11.30 17.46
CA ASN A 2 4.59 -12.56 17.09
C ASN A 2 4.14 -12.49 15.61
N GLU A 3 4.31 -13.58 14.87
CA GLU A 3 3.93 -13.72 13.45
C GLU A 3 2.51 -13.21 13.15
N LYS A 4 1.55 -13.47 14.06
CA LYS A 4 0.16 -12.98 13.93
C LYS A 4 0.08 -11.46 13.75
N HIS A 5 0.94 -10.71 14.44
CA HIS A 5 0.98 -9.25 14.36
C HIS A 5 1.62 -8.78 13.05
N ILE A 6 2.58 -9.52 12.53
CA ILE A 6 3.24 -9.21 11.25
C ILE A 6 2.30 -9.48 10.09
N THR A 7 1.58 -10.59 10.13
CA THR A 7 0.54 -10.89 9.14
C THR A 7 -0.59 -9.87 9.19
N LEU A 8 -0.97 -9.39 10.37
CA LEU A 8 -1.95 -8.31 10.50
C LEU A 8 -1.43 -6.98 9.94
N CYS A 9 -0.18 -6.61 10.25
CA CYS A 9 0.48 -5.43 9.71
C CYS A 9 0.52 -5.46 8.17
N ASN A 10 0.94 -6.59 7.59
CA ASN A 10 0.92 -6.80 6.15
C ASN A 10 -0.50 -6.73 5.57
N LYS A 11 -1.51 -7.30 6.24
CA LYS A 11 -2.91 -7.19 5.79
C LYS A 11 -3.38 -5.73 5.77
N LEU A 12 -3.10 -4.95 6.83
CA LEU A 12 -3.46 -3.54 6.87
C LEU A 12 -2.77 -2.75 5.76
N LEU A 13 -1.48 -3.00 5.54
CA LEU A 13 -0.74 -2.35 4.45
C LEU A 13 -1.38 -2.66 3.09
N TYR A 14 -1.59 -3.94 2.80
CA TYR A 14 -2.03 -4.38 1.47
C TYR A 14 -3.50 -4.15 1.19
N TYR A 15 -4.40 -4.29 2.18
CA TYR A 15 -5.85 -4.21 1.98
C TYR A 15 -6.48 -2.89 2.42
N LEU A 16 -5.75 -2.03 3.15
CA LEU A 16 -6.29 -0.76 3.63
C LEU A 16 -5.44 0.42 3.16
N VAL A 17 -4.13 0.42 3.45
CA VAL A 17 -3.25 1.55 3.12
C VAL A 17 -3.08 1.70 1.61
N ALA A 18 -2.76 0.61 0.89
CA ALA A 18 -2.53 0.67 -0.56
C ALA A 18 -3.80 1.05 -1.35
N PRO A 19 -4.99 0.45 -1.12
CA PRO A 19 -6.22 0.90 -1.76
C PRO A 19 -6.62 2.33 -1.37
N GLY A 20 -6.44 2.70 -0.10
CA GLY A 20 -6.76 4.05 0.37
C GLY A 20 -5.92 5.13 -0.29
N LEU A 21 -4.62 4.87 -0.49
CA LEU A 21 -3.72 5.78 -1.20
C LEU A 21 -4.10 5.90 -2.69
N LEU A 22 -4.48 4.78 -3.32
CA LEU A 22 -4.89 4.76 -4.73
C LEU A 22 -6.19 5.56 -4.93
N LEU A 23 -7.18 5.38 -4.04
CA LEU A 23 -8.39 6.19 -4.03
C LEU A 23 -8.13 7.67 -3.78
N TYR A 24 -7.14 7.99 -2.93
CA TYR A 24 -6.74 9.38 -2.68
C TYR A 24 -6.18 10.04 -3.95
N PHE A 25 -5.33 9.35 -4.71
CA PHE A 25 -4.83 9.88 -5.99
C PHE A 25 -5.93 10.03 -7.04
N ILE A 26 -6.79 9.02 -7.22
CA ILE A 26 -7.93 9.11 -8.15
C ILE A 26 -8.84 10.31 -7.79
N SER A 27 -9.04 10.56 -6.49
CA SER A 27 -9.87 11.66 -6.02
C SER A 27 -9.24 13.04 -6.28
N ILE A 28 -7.91 13.14 -6.19
CA ILE A 28 -7.17 14.34 -6.58
C ILE A 28 -7.29 14.56 -8.10
N ASP A 29 -7.06 13.50 -8.87
CA ASP A 29 -7.06 13.56 -10.33
C ASP A 29 -8.44 13.90 -10.90
N SER A 30 -9.50 13.42 -10.24
CA SER A 30 -10.91 13.74 -10.55
C SER A 30 -11.34 15.13 -10.07
N GLY A 31 -10.50 15.85 -9.34
CA GLY A 31 -10.83 17.18 -8.79
C GLY A 31 -11.80 17.19 -7.61
N ILE A 32 -12.06 16.03 -7.00
CA ILE A 32 -12.96 15.90 -5.83
C ILE A 32 -12.30 16.49 -4.57
N ILE A 33 -10.98 16.30 -4.44
CA ILE A 33 -10.19 16.80 -3.32
C ILE A 33 -8.92 17.49 -3.81
N THR A 34 -8.42 18.44 -3.04
CA THR A 34 -7.09 19.03 -3.27
C THR A 34 -6.01 18.24 -2.55
N SER A 35 -4.86 18.06 -3.21
CA SER A 35 -3.70 17.39 -2.61
C SER A 35 -3.24 18.12 -1.33
N SER A 36 -3.12 17.38 -0.23
CA SER A 36 -2.58 17.83 1.04
C SER A 36 -1.30 17.09 1.38
N PHE A 37 -0.23 17.84 1.62
CA PHE A 37 1.06 17.30 2.05
C PHE A 37 0.95 16.48 3.35
N GLY A 38 0.08 16.90 4.28
CA GLY A 38 -0.12 16.18 5.54
C GLY A 38 -0.67 14.77 5.34
N VAL A 39 -1.64 14.61 4.43
CA VAL A 39 -2.23 13.30 4.11
C VAL A 39 -1.20 12.40 3.42
N LEU A 40 -0.42 12.95 2.48
CA LEU A 40 0.68 12.23 1.83
C LEU A 40 1.75 11.78 2.83
N ALA A 41 2.12 12.63 3.79
CA ALA A 41 3.08 12.28 4.82
C ALA A 41 2.59 11.14 5.73
N ILE A 42 1.30 11.11 6.08
CA ILE A 42 0.70 10.02 6.86
C ILE A 42 0.74 8.70 6.09
N PHE A 43 0.33 8.70 4.82
CA PHE A 43 0.43 7.51 3.97
C PHE A 43 1.87 7.05 3.78
N GLY A 44 2.81 7.97 3.56
CA GLY A 44 4.23 7.67 3.44
C GLY A 44 4.80 7.02 4.70
N LEU A 45 4.48 7.56 5.88
CA LEU A 45 4.90 6.96 7.15
C LEU A 45 4.26 5.58 7.37
N ALA A 46 2.98 5.42 7.05
CA ALA A 46 2.28 4.14 7.16
C ALA A 46 2.90 3.06 6.27
N ILE A 47 3.34 3.42 5.05
CA ILE A 47 4.03 2.50 4.14
C ILE A 47 5.43 2.15 4.68
N LEU A 48 6.20 3.14 5.11
CA LEU A 48 7.55 2.92 5.65
C LEU A 48 7.52 1.98 6.86
N LEU A 49 6.61 2.21 7.81
CA LEU A 49 6.45 1.35 8.98
C LEU A 49 5.86 -0.02 8.60
N GLY A 50 4.85 -0.03 7.73
CA GLY A 50 4.16 -1.23 7.28
C GLY A 50 5.05 -2.18 6.46
N VAL A 51 6.07 -1.67 5.77
CA VAL A 51 7.06 -2.49 5.04
C VAL A 51 8.27 -2.82 5.92
N GLY A 52 8.75 -1.83 6.68
CA GLY A 52 9.96 -1.99 7.50
C GLY A 52 9.82 -3.06 8.58
N ILE A 53 8.68 -3.08 9.28
CA ILE A 53 8.43 -4.03 10.39
C ILE A 53 8.41 -5.49 9.87
N PRO A 54 7.64 -5.84 8.81
CA PRO A 54 7.67 -7.18 8.21
C PRO A 54 9.01 -7.55 7.58
N MET A 55 9.73 -6.60 6.98
CA MET A 55 11.04 -6.87 6.36
C MET A 55 12.08 -7.27 7.41
N ILE A 56 12.13 -6.56 8.55
CA ILE A 56 13.00 -6.92 9.69
C ILE A 56 12.61 -8.28 10.26
N TYR A 57 11.31 -8.58 10.36
CA TYR A 57 10.84 -9.88 10.84
C TYR A 57 11.21 -11.02 9.90
N LYS A 58 11.02 -10.86 8.59
CA LYS A 58 11.40 -11.83 7.55
C LYS A 58 12.89 -12.09 7.53
N LYS A 59 13.73 -11.07 7.78
CA LYS A 59 15.19 -11.24 7.91
C LYS A 59 15.57 -12.19 9.06
N LYS A 60 14.78 -12.20 10.15
CA LYS A 60 14.98 -13.10 11.30
C LYS A 60 14.27 -14.45 11.15
N ASN A 61 13.21 -14.53 10.34
CA ASN A 61 12.38 -15.72 10.13
C ASN A 61 12.18 -15.95 8.63
N PRO A 62 13.13 -16.59 7.93
CA PRO A 62 13.09 -16.73 6.48
C PRO A 62 11.92 -17.57 5.96
N GLU A 63 11.34 -18.42 6.79
CA GLU A 63 10.17 -19.24 6.44
C GLU A 63 8.87 -18.43 6.38
N TYR A 64 8.85 -17.23 6.97
CA TYR A 64 7.69 -16.36 6.94
C TYR A 64 7.37 -15.90 5.52
N LYS A 65 6.22 -16.34 4.99
CA LYS A 65 5.68 -15.90 3.71
C LYS A 65 4.32 -15.26 3.92
N PHE A 66 4.22 -13.98 3.61
CA PHE A 66 2.94 -13.31 3.53
C PHE A 66 2.26 -13.68 2.20
N ASN A 67 1.17 -14.45 2.27
CA ASN A 67 0.42 -14.86 1.09
C ASN A 67 -0.74 -13.88 0.83
N ILE A 68 -0.77 -13.34 -0.38
CA ILE A 68 -1.81 -12.44 -0.85
C ILE A 68 -2.51 -13.16 -2.01
N SER A 69 -3.82 -13.00 -2.12
CA SER A 69 -4.54 -13.51 -3.28
C SER A 69 -3.91 -12.95 -4.57
N SER A 70 -3.47 -13.84 -5.47
CA SER A 70 -2.87 -13.45 -6.75
C SER A 70 -3.82 -12.59 -7.59
N LYS A 71 -5.12 -12.87 -7.54
CA LYS A 71 -6.16 -12.06 -8.18
C LYS A 71 -6.17 -10.63 -7.66
N TYR A 72 -6.07 -10.45 -6.35
CA TYR A 72 -6.04 -9.13 -5.72
C TYR A 72 -4.75 -8.37 -6.09
N ALA A 73 -3.61 -9.03 -6.01
CA ALA A 73 -2.32 -8.44 -6.36
C ALA A 73 -2.31 -7.96 -7.82
N ASN A 74 -2.82 -8.78 -8.74
CA ASN A 74 -2.94 -8.41 -10.16
C ASN A 74 -3.90 -7.23 -10.37
N ALA A 75 -5.06 -7.23 -9.72
CA ALA A 75 -6.01 -6.13 -9.82
C ALA A 75 -5.42 -4.80 -9.32
N MET A 76 -4.76 -4.81 -8.15
CA MET A 76 -4.08 -3.64 -7.62
C MET A 76 -2.95 -3.15 -8.53
N ALA A 77 -2.15 -4.07 -9.09
CA ALA A 77 -1.08 -3.71 -10.02
C ALA A 77 -1.63 -3.01 -11.28
N ILE A 78 -2.73 -3.53 -11.84
CA ILE A 78 -3.40 -2.90 -12.99
C ILE A 78 -3.89 -1.49 -12.63
N LEU A 79 -4.54 -1.33 -11.48
CA LEU A 79 -5.05 -0.02 -11.03
C LEU A 79 -3.90 1.00 -10.84
N VAL A 80 -2.78 0.57 -10.26
CA VAL A 80 -1.60 1.45 -10.11
C VAL A 80 -1.01 1.83 -11.47
N ILE A 81 -0.90 0.88 -12.42
CA ILE A 81 -0.40 1.15 -13.76
C ILE A 81 -1.33 2.12 -14.50
N LEU A 82 -2.65 1.95 -14.38
CA LEU A 82 -3.63 2.86 -14.98
C LEU A 82 -3.49 4.27 -14.40
N GLU A 83 -3.39 4.41 -13.08
CA GLU A 83 -3.20 5.69 -12.42
C GLU A 83 -1.92 6.39 -12.89
N LEU A 84 -0.79 5.66 -12.92
CA LEU A 84 0.47 6.19 -13.41
C LEU A 84 0.39 6.62 -14.88
N THR A 85 -0.28 5.83 -15.71
CA THR A 85 -0.48 6.13 -17.14
C THR A 85 -1.35 7.37 -17.33
N TYR A 86 -2.43 7.49 -16.54
CA TYR A 86 -3.32 8.66 -16.57
C TYR A 86 -2.56 9.94 -16.19
N ASN A 87 -1.78 9.89 -15.11
CA ASN A 87 -0.98 11.02 -14.67
C ASN A 87 0.14 11.38 -15.65
N MET A 88 0.77 10.40 -16.33
CA MET A 88 1.77 10.65 -17.38
C MET A 88 1.17 11.22 -18.68
N SER A 89 -0.10 10.95 -18.95
CA SER A 89 -0.80 11.44 -20.15
C SER A 89 -1.34 12.86 -19.99
N LYS A 90 -1.31 13.42 -18.78
CA LYS A 90 -1.79 14.75 -18.42
C LYS A 90 -0.67 15.77 -18.50
#